data_AF-A0A832FAY8-F1
#
_entry.id   AF-A0A832FAY8-F1
#
_cell.length_a   1.000
_cell.length_b   1.000
_cell.length_c   1.000
_cell.angle_alpha   90.00
_cell.angle_beta   90.00
_cell.angle_gamma   90.00
#
_symmetry.space_group_name_H-M   'P 1'
#
loop_
_entity.id
_entity.type
_entity.pdbx_description
1 polymer ?
#
loop_
_entity_poly.entity_id
_entity_poly.type
_entity_poly.pdbx_seq_one_letter_code
_entity_poly.pdbx_strand_id
1 'polypeptide(L)'
;MEKSFQRSAAICLLLGMILMVATMVLHPSGGSIEHIVKISSMAMVSHSLAILSIPFLFFGFYGLSVLLLNKSQWTMLALSSAGFALVAVMLAGSINGIVLPMYALRHADETGSNLEMVKRVVNYGFMLNKTMDYIFIGGFSLAQFIWSLHMIHTFFFPRWMGWLGVLLVLLVLVASLLQFNMVGLPGFRIYVLGTATWLLCVGGWMGWKIRI
;
A
#
# COMPACT_ATOMS: atom_id res chain seq x y z
N MET A 1 10.72 25.13 8.02
CA MET A 1 9.45 24.38 8.01
C MET A 1 8.88 24.39 9.41
N GLU A 2 7.59 24.63 9.56
CA GLU A 2 6.96 24.75 10.88
C GLU A 2 7.00 23.40 11.62
N LYS A 3 7.37 23.40 12.91
CA LYS A 3 7.41 22.18 13.74
C LYS A 3 6.04 21.49 13.81
N SER A 4 4.96 22.27 13.74
CA SER A 4 3.57 21.80 13.69
C SER A 4 3.31 20.91 12.47
N PHE A 5 3.70 21.36 11.27
CA PHE A 5 3.54 20.60 10.03
C PHE A 5 4.31 19.28 10.06
N GLN A 6 5.57 19.31 10.50
CA GLN A 6 6.39 18.08 10.61
C GLN A 6 5.75 17.06 11.55
N ARG A 7 5.15 17.54 12.65
CA ARG A 7 4.50 16.69 13.65
C ARG A 7 3.25 16.03 13.07
N SER A 8 2.42 16.81 12.39
CA SER A 8 1.24 16.29 11.71
C SER A 8 1.63 15.26 10.66
N ALA A 9 2.66 15.52 9.84
CA ALA A 9 3.11 14.57 8.83
C ALA A 9 3.60 13.24 9.44
N ALA A 10 4.36 13.28 10.53
CA ALA A 10 4.80 12.08 11.24
C ALA A 10 3.61 11.28 11.79
N ILE A 11 2.62 11.96 12.40
CA ILE A 11 1.41 11.32 12.93
C ILE A 11 0.60 10.69 11.79
N CYS A 12 0.38 11.40 10.69
CA CYS A 12 -0.34 10.88 9.53
C CYS A 12 0.37 9.66 8.93
N LEU A 13 1.70 9.68 8.83
CA LEU A 13 2.47 8.54 8.33
C LEU A 13 2.27 7.29 9.20
N LEU A 14 2.35 7.45 10.54
CA LEU A 14 2.15 6.36 11.49
C LEU A 14 0.70 5.86 11.52
N LEU A 15 -0.27 6.77 11.48
CA LEU A 15 -1.70 6.41 11.44
C LEU A 15 -2.05 5.66 10.16
N GLY A 16 -1.58 6.15 9.01
CA GLY A 16 -1.74 5.47 7.73
C GLY A 16 -1.12 4.07 7.74
N MET A 17 0.08 3.92 8.31
CA MET A 17 0.72 2.62 8.49
C MET A 17 -0.10 1.68 9.38
N ILE A 18 -0.63 2.16 10.51
CA ILE A 18 -1.47 1.36 11.41
C ILE A 18 -2.73 0.86 10.69
N LEU A 19 -3.42 1.75 9.96
CA LEU A 19 -4.62 1.39 9.19
C LEU A 19 -4.31 0.37 8.08
N MET A 20 -3.17 0.52 7.41
CA MET A 20 -2.68 -0.41 6.39
C MET A 20 -2.38 -1.80 6.99
N VAL A 21 -1.75 -1.87 8.17
CA VAL A 21 -1.49 -3.15 8.87
C VAL A 21 -2.80 -3.78 9.34
N ALA A 22 -3.69 -2.99 9.94
CA ALA A 22 -5.02 -3.46 10.38
C ALA A 22 -5.81 -4.04 9.21
N THR A 23 -5.74 -3.39 8.04
CA THR A 23 -6.30 -3.91 6.79
C THR A 23 -5.76 -5.31 6.50
N MET A 24 -4.45 -5.53 6.49
CA MET A 24 -3.86 -6.84 6.16
C MET A 24 -4.18 -7.96 7.15
N VAL A 25 -4.37 -7.60 8.43
CA VAL A 25 -4.83 -8.54 9.47
C VAL A 25 -6.26 -9.00 9.19
N LEU A 26 -7.13 -8.07 8.80
CA LEU A 26 -8.55 -8.33 8.53
C LEU A 26 -8.81 -8.82 7.09
N HIS A 27 -7.87 -8.62 6.18
CA HIS A 27 -8.06 -8.85 4.75
C HIS A 27 -8.35 -10.34 4.48
N PRO A 28 -9.57 -10.67 4.00
CA PRO A 28 -9.96 -12.06 3.80
C PRO A 28 -9.30 -12.65 2.56
N SER A 29 -9.25 -13.98 2.49
CA SER A 29 -8.90 -14.68 1.25
C SER A 29 -10.04 -14.61 0.24
N GLY A 30 -9.70 -14.48 -1.04
CA GLY A 30 -10.66 -14.72 -2.12
C GLY A 30 -11.11 -16.19 -2.18
N GLY A 31 -12.06 -16.50 -3.07
CA GLY A 31 -12.58 -17.85 -3.21
C GLY A 31 -13.69 -17.93 -4.25
N SER A 32 -14.58 -18.92 -4.10
CA SER A 32 -15.79 -19.03 -4.91
C SER A 32 -16.75 -17.85 -4.65
N ILE A 33 -17.75 -17.67 -5.51
CA ILE A 33 -18.75 -16.60 -5.36
C ILE A 33 -19.49 -16.75 -4.02
N GLU A 34 -19.85 -17.97 -3.64
CA GLU A 34 -20.50 -18.29 -2.36
C GLU A 34 -19.60 -17.91 -1.17
N HIS A 35 -18.29 -18.16 -1.29
CA HIS A 35 -17.33 -17.74 -0.28
C HIS A 35 -17.29 -16.20 -0.18
N ILE A 36 -17.18 -15.50 -1.32
CA ILE A 36 -17.15 -14.03 -1.39
C ILE A 36 -18.41 -13.43 -0.75
N VAL A 37 -19.59 -13.99 -1.02
CA VAL A 37 -20.85 -13.58 -0.39
C VAL A 37 -20.76 -13.70 1.14
N LYS A 38 -20.25 -14.83 1.65
CA LYS A 38 -20.11 -15.09 3.09
C LYS A 38 -19.18 -14.10 3.79
N ILE A 39 -18.10 -13.66 3.13
CA ILE A 39 -17.10 -12.73 3.69
C ILE A 39 -17.32 -11.27 3.31
N SER A 40 -18.40 -10.96 2.58
CA SER A 40 -18.63 -9.67 1.94
C SER A 40 -18.49 -8.47 2.89
N SER A 41 -19.11 -8.54 4.07
CA SER A 41 -19.01 -7.49 5.10
C SER A 41 -17.57 -7.26 5.56
N MET A 42 -16.82 -8.34 5.85
CA MET A 42 -15.42 -8.25 6.27
C MET A 42 -14.55 -7.66 5.15
N ALA A 43 -14.76 -8.09 3.90
CA ALA A 43 -14.04 -7.56 2.74
C ALA A 43 -14.28 -6.05 2.55
N MET A 44 -15.53 -5.60 2.65
CA MET A 44 -15.87 -4.18 2.53
C MET A 44 -15.26 -3.34 3.65
N VAL A 45 -15.33 -3.82 4.89
CA VAL A 45 -14.76 -3.11 6.05
C VAL A 45 -13.24 -3.04 5.94
N SER A 46 -12.56 -4.16 5.68
CA SER A 46 -11.09 -4.19 5.61
C SER A 46 -10.58 -3.24 4.52
N HIS A 47 -11.18 -3.26 3.33
CA HIS A 47 -10.74 -2.41 2.24
C HIS A 47 -11.15 -0.94 2.40
N SER A 48 -12.24 -0.65 3.11
CA SER A 48 -12.56 0.73 3.50
C SER A 48 -11.48 1.32 4.41
N LEU A 49 -10.94 0.53 5.36
CA LEU A 49 -9.79 0.95 6.17
C LEU A 49 -8.54 1.17 5.30
N ALA A 50 -8.32 0.32 4.30
CA ALA A 50 -7.23 0.46 3.34
C ALA A 50 -7.32 1.80 2.61
N ILE A 51 -8.49 2.12 2.05
CA ILE A 51 -8.73 3.36 1.31
C ILE A 51 -8.63 4.57 2.25
N LEU A 52 -9.15 4.48 3.47
CA LEU A 52 -9.04 5.53 4.48
C LEU A 52 -7.58 5.82 4.86
N SER A 53 -6.69 4.83 4.80
CA SER A 53 -5.26 5.02 5.11
C SER A 53 -4.53 5.91 4.09
N ILE A 54 -5.00 5.95 2.84
CA ILE A 54 -4.34 6.61 1.71
C ILE A 54 -4.09 8.11 1.93
N PRO A 55 -5.08 8.94 2.31
CA PRO A 55 -4.84 10.37 2.55
C PRO A 55 -3.80 10.61 3.66
N PHE A 56 -3.80 9.79 4.72
CA PHE A 56 -2.82 9.91 5.80
C PHE A 56 -1.42 9.53 5.33
N LEU A 57 -1.29 8.43 4.58
CA LEU A 57 -0.02 8.02 3.97
C LEU A 57 0.51 9.09 3.03
N PHE A 58 -0.31 9.59 2.10
CA PHE A 58 0.10 10.62 1.14
C PHE A 58 0.57 11.91 1.84
N PHE A 59 -0.16 12.38 2.85
CA PHE A 59 0.25 13.54 3.63
C PHE A 59 1.57 13.30 4.38
N GLY A 60 1.73 12.11 4.97
CA GLY A 60 2.99 11.71 5.61
C GLY A 60 4.18 11.66 4.63
N PHE A 61 3.97 11.11 3.43
CA PHE A 61 4.97 11.06 2.36
C PHE A 61 5.33 12.45 1.84
N TYR A 62 4.36 13.36 1.76
CA TYR A 62 4.64 14.75 1.43
C TYR A 62 5.57 15.35 2.48
N GLY A 63 5.27 15.22 3.78
CA GLY A 63 6.16 15.70 4.84
C GLY A 63 7.55 15.07 4.81
N LEU A 64 7.65 13.76 4.56
CA LEU A 64 8.93 13.08 4.35
C LEU A 64 9.71 13.70 3.18
N SER A 65 9.02 13.93 2.06
CA SER A 65 9.64 14.48 0.86
C SER A 65 10.14 15.88 1.10
N VAL A 66 9.37 16.75 1.78
CA VAL A 66 9.79 18.11 2.14
C VAL A 66 11.00 18.10 3.09
N LEU A 67 11.04 17.17 4.06
CA LEU A 67 12.20 17.02 4.96
C LEU A 67 13.48 16.66 4.21
N LEU A 68 13.36 15.83 3.18
CA LEU A 68 14.47 15.40 2.33
C LEU A 68 14.75 16.42 1.21
N LEU A 69 13.78 17.26 0.82
CA LEU A 69 13.83 18.16 -0.35
C LEU A 69 14.95 19.19 -0.28
N ASN A 70 15.44 19.50 0.93
CA ASN A 70 16.49 20.50 1.14
C ASN A 70 17.82 20.16 0.42
N LYS A 71 17.91 18.99 -0.25
CA LYS A 71 19.09 18.56 -1.01
C LYS A 71 18.82 17.91 -2.38
N SER A 72 17.58 17.70 -2.83
CA SER A 72 17.32 17.14 -4.19
C SER A 72 15.87 17.17 -4.66
N GLN A 73 15.66 17.50 -5.94
CA GLN A 73 14.37 17.38 -6.64
C GLN A 73 13.90 15.92 -6.81
N TRP A 74 14.78 14.93 -6.65
CA TRP A 74 14.43 13.51 -6.73
C TRP A 74 13.39 13.10 -5.68
N THR A 75 13.31 13.80 -4.55
CA THR A 75 12.31 13.50 -3.52
C THR A 75 10.88 13.80 -3.97
N MET A 76 10.69 14.74 -4.90
CA MET A 76 9.38 15.00 -5.52
C MET A 76 9.03 13.91 -6.53
N LEU A 77 10.01 13.38 -7.27
CA LEU A 77 9.77 12.21 -8.12
C LEU A 77 9.32 10.99 -7.29
N ALA A 78 9.94 10.79 -6.13
CA ALA A 78 9.52 9.75 -5.18
C ALA A 78 8.08 9.97 -4.71
N LEU A 79 7.72 11.21 -4.33
CA LEU A 79 6.36 11.54 -3.94
C LEU A 79 5.34 11.31 -5.06
N SER A 80 5.65 11.75 -6.29
CA SER A 80 4.79 11.51 -7.45
C SER A 80 4.59 10.02 -7.70
N SER A 81 5.68 9.24 -7.63
CA SER A 81 5.63 7.77 -7.78
C SER A 81 4.76 7.12 -6.69
N ALA A 82 4.92 7.54 -5.43
CA ALA A 82 4.08 7.08 -4.34
C ALA A 82 2.60 7.49 -4.53
N GLY A 83 2.34 8.69 -5.05
CA GLY A 83 0.99 9.15 -5.37
C GLY A 83 0.30 8.25 -6.40
N PHE A 84 0.97 7.95 -7.51
CA PHE A 84 0.45 7.00 -8.52
C PHE A 84 0.23 5.60 -7.93
N ALA A 85 1.17 5.11 -7.11
CA ALA A 85 1.03 3.83 -6.45
C ALA A 85 -0.18 3.79 -5.50
N LEU A 86 -0.39 4.86 -4.72
CA LEU A 86 -1.53 5.00 -3.82
C LEU A 86 -2.87 5.06 -4.57
N VAL A 87 -2.92 5.72 -5.74
CA VAL A 87 -4.11 5.68 -6.60
C VAL A 87 -4.35 4.26 -7.13
N ALA A 88 -3.30 3.54 -7.54
CA ALA A 88 -3.43 2.16 -7.98
C ALA A 88 -4.00 1.25 -6.89
N VAL A 89 -3.47 1.30 -5.66
CA VAL A 89 -4.00 0.48 -4.55
C VAL A 89 -5.40 0.92 -4.10
N MET A 90 -5.77 2.20 -4.28
CA MET A 90 -7.15 2.67 -4.08
C MET A 90 -8.11 1.97 -5.05
N LEU A 91 -7.72 1.88 -6.33
CA LEU A 91 -8.51 1.20 -7.36
C LEU A 91 -8.58 -0.30 -7.09
N ALA A 92 -7.45 -0.93 -6.74
CA ALA A 92 -7.39 -2.33 -6.34
C ALA A 92 -8.38 -2.62 -5.20
N GLY A 93 -8.28 -1.87 -4.10
CA GLY A 93 -9.14 -2.04 -2.94
C GLY A 93 -10.62 -1.72 -3.21
N SER A 94 -10.91 -0.78 -4.12
CA SER A 94 -12.29 -0.51 -4.55
C SER A 94 -12.87 -1.68 -5.35
N ILE A 95 -12.09 -2.23 -6.30
CA ILE A 95 -12.55 -3.34 -7.15
C ILE A 95 -12.74 -4.61 -6.33
N ASN A 96 -11.70 -5.02 -5.60
CA ASN A 96 -11.68 -6.28 -4.87
C ASN A 96 -12.46 -6.23 -3.55
N GLY A 97 -12.42 -5.10 -2.86
CA GLY A 97 -12.99 -4.96 -1.53
C GLY A 97 -14.41 -4.45 -1.48
N ILE A 98 -14.86 -3.71 -2.50
CA ILE A 98 -16.16 -3.04 -2.49
C ILE A 98 -17.02 -3.53 -3.65
N VAL A 99 -16.57 -3.32 -4.90
CA VAL A 99 -17.33 -3.67 -6.10
C VAL A 99 -17.59 -5.17 -6.19
N LEU A 100 -16.55 -5.99 -6.00
CA LEU A 100 -16.66 -7.44 -6.10
C LEU A 100 -17.64 -8.04 -5.08
N PRO A 101 -17.56 -7.74 -3.76
CA PRO A 101 -18.56 -8.21 -2.80
C PRO A 101 -19.99 -7.75 -3.11
N MET A 102 -20.18 -6.49 -3.51
CA MET A 102 -21.51 -5.98 -3.89
C MET A 102 -22.05 -6.70 -5.13
N TYR A 103 -21.20 -6.98 -6.11
CA TYR A 103 -21.56 -7.70 -7.31
C TYR A 103 -21.93 -9.16 -6.99
N ALA A 104 -21.12 -9.85 -6.18
CA ALA A 104 -21.38 -11.22 -5.76
C ALA A 104 -22.70 -11.34 -4.97
N LEU A 105 -22.99 -10.40 -4.06
CA LEU A 105 -24.25 -10.37 -3.30
C LEU A 105 -25.48 -10.22 -4.21
N ARG A 106 -25.40 -9.40 -5.26
CA ARG A 106 -26.51 -9.17 -6.20
C ARG A 106 -26.80 -10.36 -7.10
N HIS A 107 -25.83 -11.23 -7.30
CA HIS A 107 -25.90 -12.35 -8.23
C HIS A 107 -25.74 -13.71 -7.53
N ALA A 108 -26.02 -13.77 -6.22
CA ALA A 108 -25.83 -14.97 -5.41
C ALA A 108 -26.71 -16.15 -5.85
N ASP A 109 -27.90 -15.86 -6.39
CA ASP A 109 -28.90 -16.86 -6.79
C ASP A 109 -28.88 -17.19 -8.30
N GLU A 110 -27.93 -16.63 -9.05
CA GLU A 110 -27.81 -16.87 -10.49
C GLU A 110 -27.36 -18.31 -10.78
N THR A 111 -28.00 -18.95 -11.75
CA THR A 111 -27.70 -20.34 -12.16
C THR A 111 -27.54 -20.46 -13.68
N GLY A 112 -27.08 -21.63 -14.16
CA GLY A 112 -26.95 -21.90 -15.59
C GLY A 112 -26.03 -20.92 -16.33
N SER A 113 -26.49 -20.42 -17.49
CA SER A 113 -25.70 -19.50 -18.33
C SER A 113 -25.38 -18.16 -17.66
N ASN A 114 -26.24 -17.70 -16.74
CA ASN A 114 -26.02 -16.45 -16.02
C ASN A 114 -24.87 -16.59 -15.02
N LEU A 115 -24.77 -17.72 -14.32
CA LEU A 115 -23.67 -17.99 -13.40
C LEU A 115 -22.31 -17.97 -14.11
N GLU A 116 -22.24 -18.50 -15.33
CA GLU A 116 -21.00 -18.45 -16.13
C GLU A 116 -20.62 -17.02 -16.52
N MET A 117 -21.61 -16.16 -16.81
CA MET A 117 -21.37 -14.74 -17.05
C MET A 117 -20.83 -14.06 -15.78
N VAL A 118 -21.45 -14.32 -14.62
CA VAL A 118 -21.01 -13.78 -13.31
C VAL A 118 -19.56 -14.17 -13.03
N LYS A 119 -19.20 -15.45 -13.22
CA LYS A 119 -17.81 -15.93 -13.05
C LYS A 119 -16.82 -15.21 -13.96
N ARG A 120 -17.19 -14.92 -15.21
CA ARG A 120 -16.32 -14.17 -16.14
C ARG A 120 -16.08 -12.74 -15.68
N VAL A 121 -17.12 -12.05 -15.22
CA VAL A 121 -17.01 -10.68 -14.68
C VAL A 121 -16.15 -10.66 -13.42
N VAL A 122 -16.36 -11.62 -12.50
CA VAL A 122 -15.54 -11.79 -11.29
C VAL A 122 -14.06 -12.02 -11.64
N ASN A 123 -13.78 -12.94 -12.59
CA ASN A 123 -12.41 -13.21 -13.04
C ASN A 123 -11.75 -11.99 -13.67
N TYR A 124 -12.48 -11.24 -14.49
CA TYR A 124 -11.98 -9.98 -15.05
C TYR A 124 -11.65 -8.95 -13.95
N GLY A 125 -12.53 -8.80 -12.96
CA GLY A 125 -12.29 -7.95 -11.79
C GLY A 125 -11.03 -8.36 -11.01
N PHE A 126 -10.80 -9.66 -10.81
CA PHE A 126 -9.56 -10.14 -10.18
C PHE A 126 -8.30 -9.82 -10.99
N MET A 127 -8.34 -9.91 -12.31
CA MET A 127 -7.19 -9.56 -13.15
C MET A 127 -6.90 -8.06 -13.11
N LEU A 128 -7.95 -7.23 -13.11
CA LEU A 128 -7.80 -5.79 -12.97
C LEU A 128 -7.22 -5.42 -11.60
N ASN A 129 -7.72 -6.03 -10.51
CA ASN A 129 -7.15 -5.87 -9.18
C ASN A 129 -5.66 -6.21 -9.14
N LYS A 130 -5.28 -7.41 -9.60
CA LYS A 130 -3.87 -7.84 -9.58
C LYS A 130 -2.96 -6.90 -10.38
N THR A 131 -3.45 -6.37 -11.49
CA THR A 131 -2.71 -5.40 -12.29
C THR A 131 -2.45 -4.12 -11.50
N MET A 132 -3.45 -3.62 -10.77
CA MET A 132 -3.30 -2.47 -9.89
C MET A 132 -2.35 -2.75 -8.72
N ASP A 133 -2.38 -3.95 -8.15
CA ASP A 133 -1.44 -4.37 -7.11
C ASP A 133 0.02 -4.37 -7.62
N TYR A 134 0.28 -4.85 -8.83
CA TYR A 134 1.61 -4.76 -9.44
C TYR A 134 2.07 -3.30 -9.64
N ILE A 135 1.18 -2.42 -10.11
CA ILE A 135 1.49 -0.99 -10.28
C ILE A 135 1.79 -0.36 -8.92
N PHE A 136 1.03 -0.68 -7.88
CA PHE A 136 1.27 -0.23 -6.52
C PHE A 136 2.63 -0.70 -6.00
N ILE A 137 2.94 -2.00 -6.10
CA ILE A 137 4.22 -2.56 -5.62
C ILE A 137 5.39 -1.90 -6.35
N GLY A 138 5.34 -1.82 -7.68
CA GLY A 138 6.41 -1.22 -8.49
C GLY A 138 6.60 0.27 -8.21
N GLY A 139 5.52 1.04 -8.26
CA GLY A 139 5.56 2.49 -8.05
C GLY A 139 5.99 2.89 -6.64
N PHE A 140 5.50 2.17 -5.62
CA PHE A 140 5.89 2.45 -4.25
C PHE A 140 7.32 1.97 -3.94
N SER A 141 7.75 0.83 -4.50
CA SER A 141 9.15 0.39 -4.38
C SER A 141 10.12 1.40 -4.99
N LEU A 142 9.77 2.02 -6.13
CA LEU A 142 10.56 3.11 -6.72
C LEU A 142 10.64 4.32 -5.78
N ALA A 143 9.50 4.76 -5.23
CA ALA A 143 9.46 5.86 -4.27
C ALA A 143 10.32 5.58 -3.03
N GLN A 144 10.14 4.41 -2.43
CA GLN A 144 10.90 3.95 -1.27
C GLN A 144 12.39 3.89 -1.57
N PHE A 145 12.80 3.39 -2.74
CA PHE A 145 14.20 3.34 -3.16
C PHE A 145 14.81 4.75 -3.21
N ILE A 146 14.14 5.69 -3.89
CA ILE A 146 14.63 7.07 -4.03
C ILE A 146 14.77 7.77 -2.68
N TRP A 147 13.75 7.70 -1.81
CA TRP A 147 13.86 8.27 -0.46
C TRP A 147 14.98 7.61 0.35
N SER A 148 15.13 6.29 0.25
CA SER A 148 16.14 5.53 0.97
C SER A 148 17.57 5.89 0.56
N LEU A 149 17.83 6.02 -0.74
CA LEU A 149 19.11 6.53 -1.24
C LEU A 149 19.38 7.94 -0.70
N HIS A 150 18.36 8.80 -0.71
CA HIS A 150 18.51 10.15 -0.19
C HIS A 150 18.84 10.18 1.31
N MET A 151 18.24 9.31 2.12
CA MET A 151 18.57 9.14 3.53
C MET A 151 20.03 8.73 3.74
N ILE A 152 20.56 7.83 2.91
CA ILE A 152 21.96 7.35 3.00
C ILE A 152 22.95 8.49 2.72
N HIS A 153 22.67 9.33 1.72
CA HIS A 153 23.57 10.39 1.27
C HIS A 153 23.52 11.65 2.15
N THR A 154 22.37 12.00 2.71
CA THR A 154 22.18 13.33 3.32
C THR A 154 22.41 13.41 4.82
N PHE A 155 22.50 12.26 5.51
CA PHE A 155 22.66 12.12 6.96
C PHE A 155 21.56 12.77 7.80
N PHE A 156 20.47 13.23 7.19
CA PHE A 156 19.35 13.82 7.93
C PHE A 156 18.59 12.77 8.75
N PHE A 157 18.57 11.54 8.24
CA PHE A 157 18.11 10.32 8.89
C PHE A 157 19.31 9.41 9.18
N PRO A 158 19.25 8.54 10.20
CA PRO A 158 20.20 7.47 10.41
C PRO A 158 20.31 6.60 9.15
N ARG A 159 21.54 6.37 8.68
CA ARG A 159 21.80 5.63 7.43
C ARG A 159 21.17 4.24 7.39
N TRP A 160 21.07 3.57 8.54
CA TRP A 160 20.49 2.23 8.62
C TRP A 160 19.02 2.20 8.15
N MET A 161 18.26 3.30 8.29
CA MET A 161 16.87 3.38 7.81
C MET A 161 16.81 3.42 6.29
N GLY A 162 17.77 4.11 5.65
CA GLY A 162 17.93 4.09 4.21
C GLY A 162 18.35 2.70 3.71
N TRP A 163 19.32 2.07 4.36
CA TRP A 163 19.72 0.70 3.99
C TRP A 163 18.61 -0.33 4.18
N LEU A 164 17.79 -0.21 5.22
CA LEU A 164 16.58 -1.02 5.39
C LEU A 164 15.63 -0.87 4.20
N GLY A 165 15.37 0.36 3.75
CA GLY A 165 14.50 0.58 2.61
C GLY A 165 15.06 0.05 1.30
N VAL A 166 16.37 0.21 1.06
CA VAL A 166 17.05 -0.40 -0.10
C VAL A 166 16.95 -1.92 -0.05
N LEU A 167 17.20 -2.55 1.10
CA LEU A 167 17.10 -4.00 1.27
C LEU A 167 15.70 -4.50 0.93
N LEU A 168 14.65 -3.84 1.43
CA LEU A 168 13.27 -4.23 1.14
C LEU A 168 12.94 -4.16 -0.35
N VAL A 169 13.42 -3.13 -1.05
CA VAL A 169 13.26 -3.01 -2.51
C VAL A 169 14.01 -4.12 -3.24
N LEU A 170 15.24 -4.43 -2.83
CA LEU A 170 16.01 -5.54 -3.41
C LEU A 170 15.31 -6.89 -3.22
N LEU A 171 14.71 -7.13 -2.05
CA LEU A 171 13.91 -8.33 -1.80
C LEU A 171 12.70 -8.42 -2.74
N VAL A 172 12.02 -7.31 -3.01
CA VAL A 172 10.92 -7.26 -3.99
C VAL A 172 11.41 -7.57 -5.40
N LEU A 173 12.55 -7.02 -5.81
CA LEU A 173 13.16 -7.31 -7.12
C LEU A 173 13.53 -8.78 -7.25
N VAL A 174 14.21 -9.35 -6.25
CA VAL A 174 14.58 -10.78 -6.23
C VAL A 174 13.32 -11.66 -6.27
N ALA A 175 12.31 -11.36 -5.45
CA ALA A 175 11.04 -12.08 -5.46
C ALA A 175 10.38 -12.03 -6.85
N SER A 176 10.42 -10.89 -7.53
CA SER A 176 9.86 -10.70 -8.87
C SER A 176 10.63 -11.50 -9.93
N LEU A 177 11.96 -11.51 -9.87
CA LEU A 177 12.82 -12.31 -10.75
C LEU A 177 12.61 -13.82 -10.56
N LEU A 178 12.35 -14.26 -9.33
CA LEU A 178 12.03 -15.64 -8.99
C LEU A 178 10.56 -16.02 -9.27
N GLN A 179 9.78 -15.13 -9.89
CA GLN A 179 8.35 -15.32 -10.16
C GLN A 179 7.51 -15.64 -8.91
N PHE A 180 7.97 -15.16 -7.74
CA PHE A 180 7.21 -15.30 -6.51
C PHE A 180 5.90 -14.50 -6.60
N ASN A 181 4.80 -15.09 -6.12
CA ASN A 181 3.46 -14.50 -6.24
C ASN A 181 3.26 -13.34 -5.25
N MET A 182 3.82 -12.17 -5.59
CA MET A 182 3.78 -10.95 -4.78
C MET A 182 2.38 -10.35 -4.62
N VAL A 183 1.51 -10.54 -5.62
CA VAL A 183 0.11 -10.05 -5.58
C VAL A 183 -0.86 -11.10 -5.01
N GLY A 184 -0.36 -12.29 -4.65
CA GLY A 184 -1.10 -13.25 -3.85
C GLY A 184 -1.14 -12.84 -2.38
N LEU A 185 -2.14 -13.29 -1.62
CA LEU A 185 -2.35 -12.89 -0.23
C LEU A 185 -1.08 -13.02 0.66
N PRO A 186 -0.31 -14.13 0.64
CA PRO A 186 0.90 -14.24 1.45
C PRO A 186 1.99 -13.25 1.02
N GLY A 187 2.24 -13.13 -0.29
CA GLY A 187 3.25 -12.23 -0.82
C GLY A 187 2.93 -10.77 -0.54
N PHE A 188 1.67 -10.38 -0.71
CA PHE A 188 1.20 -9.03 -0.45
C PHE A 188 1.32 -8.68 1.04
N ARG A 189 0.99 -9.61 1.94
CA ARG A 189 1.19 -9.43 3.39
C ARG A 189 2.66 -9.22 3.74
N ILE A 190 3.58 -10.02 3.18
CA ILE A 190 5.02 -9.84 3.40
C ILE A 190 5.47 -8.46 2.94
N TYR A 191 5.04 -8.05 1.73
CA TYR A 191 5.36 -6.73 1.19
C TYR A 191 4.85 -5.58 2.07
N VAL A 192 3.59 -5.65 2.50
CA VAL A 192 2.97 -4.64 3.36
C VAL A 192 3.63 -4.59 4.73
N LEU A 193 3.98 -5.73 5.33
CA LEU A 193 4.70 -5.78 6.62
C LEU A 193 6.11 -5.20 6.52
N GLY A 194 6.83 -5.51 5.44
CA GLY A 194 8.14 -4.90 5.16
C GLY A 194 8.02 -3.38 5.02
N THR A 195 7.06 -2.92 4.22
CA THR A 195 6.74 -1.51 4.06
C THR A 195 6.39 -0.85 5.39
N ALA A 196 5.48 -1.45 6.17
CA ALA A 196 5.07 -0.95 7.48
C ALA A 196 6.24 -0.82 8.46
N THR A 197 7.17 -1.78 8.44
CA THR A 197 8.38 -1.74 9.27
C THR A 197 9.23 -0.52 8.91
N TRP A 198 9.45 -0.27 7.63
CA TRP A 198 10.19 0.91 7.17
C TRP A 198 9.46 2.22 7.53
N LEU A 199 8.14 2.28 7.32
CA LEU A 199 7.31 3.44 7.69
C LEU A 199 7.33 3.73 9.19
N LEU A 200 7.32 2.69 10.04
CA LEU A 200 7.43 2.84 11.48
C LEU A 200 8.78 3.48 11.87
N CYS A 201 9.88 3.03 11.28
CA CYS A 201 11.20 3.61 11.52
C CYS A 201 11.27 5.08 11.09
N VAL A 202 10.81 5.37 9.87
CA VAL A 202 10.85 6.72 9.29
C VAL A 202 9.91 7.68 10.03
N GLY A 203 8.65 7.29 10.23
CA GLY A 203 7.65 8.09 10.95
C GLY A 203 8.01 8.29 12.42
N GLY A 204 8.53 7.25 13.08
CA GLY A 204 9.04 7.32 14.46
C GLY A 204 10.20 8.31 14.59
N TRP A 205 11.16 8.28 13.65
CA TRP A 205 12.26 9.24 13.62
C TRP A 205 11.78 10.67 13.36
N MET A 206 10.88 10.86 12.38
CA MET A 206 10.28 12.17 12.11
C MET A 206 9.62 12.72 13.38
N GLY A 207 8.83 11.92 14.09
CA GLY A 207 8.19 12.32 15.35
C GLY A 207 9.17 12.62 16.49
N TRP A 208 10.23 11.80 16.64
CA TRP A 208 11.23 11.98 17.69
C TRP A 208 12.08 13.24 17.47
N LYS A 209 12.55 13.48 16.24
CA LYS A 209 13.40 14.62 15.90
C LYS A 209 12.75 15.99 16.17
N ILE A 210 11.41 16.06 16.12
CA ILE A 210 10.65 17.29 16.38
C ILE A 210 10.59 17.63 17.89
N ARG A 211 10.74 16.62 18.76
CA ARG A 211 10.78 16.82 20.22
C ARG A 211 12.08 17.46 20.69
N ILE A 212 13.14 17.35 19.89
CA ILE A 212 14.45 17.98 20.10
C ILE A 212 14.46 19.35 19.43
#